data_AF-A0A6J6H715-F1
#
_entry.id   AF-A0A6J6H715-F1
#
_cell.length_a   1.000
_cell.length_b   1.000
_cell.length_c   1.000
_cell.angle_alpha   90.00
_cell.angle_beta   90.00
_cell.angle_gamma   90.00
#
_symmetry.space_group_name_H-M   'P 1'
#
loop_
_entity.id
_entity.type
_entity.pdbx_description
1 polymer ?
#
loop_
_entity_poly.entity_id
_entity_poly.type
_entity_poly.pdbx_seq_one_letter_code
_entity_poly.pdbx_strand_id
1 'polypeptide(L)'
;MSDPIPLAIVPWTAERLEELVELVASSAAFEDLTGDELLTACWERPGVVLGDVSGLAAVAVGVGRDGGDGVVGVVRLIAVHPDRQRLGWGSVLVEQAAAWARDRGATRLELGGVLPFPLWPGVDVGSGLGELADSIGFDSGSAGQSLMVPVAFRSDDPSGVTVRRVVRDDDVLAVTLATAQAWPHLSDEVARALEHGTCHGAFGPDENGNDVVLGIGCHSVTRATWIGPFVVVPAHRRRGIGHALLGQICRDLMIAEFHFAEAPGVVDEGFGEFLLAAGATGSRRFTRHTKHL
;
A
#
# COMPACT_ATOMS: atom_id res chain seq x y z
N MET A 1 -4.29 -37.28 17.51
CA MET A 1 -5.13 -36.29 18.25
C MET A 1 -4.17 -35.26 18.80
N SER A 2 -4.05 -34.12 18.11
CA SER A 2 -3.25 -33.00 18.62
C SER A 2 -4.05 -32.30 19.70
N ASP A 3 -3.40 -31.94 20.82
CA ASP A 3 -4.03 -31.16 21.88
C ASP A 3 -4.64 -29.87 21.31
N PRO A 4 -5.82 -29.43 21.80
CA PRO A 4 -6.40 -28.17 21.38
C PRO A 4 -5.44 -27.04 21.74
N ILE A 5 -5.12 -26.20 20.75
CA ILE A 5 -4.32 -24.99 20.95
C ILE A 5 -5.04 -24.16 22.03
N PRO A 6 -4.39 -23.84 23.17
CA PRO A 6 -4.96 -22.89 24.13
C PRO A 6 -4.94 -21.50 23.48
N LEU A 7 -6.01 -21.19 22.75
CA LEU A 7 -6.18 -19.99 21.94
C LEU A 7 -6.72 -18.85 22.80
N ALA A 8 -5.82 -18.14 23.49
CA ALA A 8 -6.14 -16.80 23.95
C ALA A 8 -5.68 -15.81 22.87
N ILE A 9 -6.53 -15.58 21.87
CA ILE A 9 -6.38 -14.46 20.94
C ILE A 9 -7.00 -13.23 21.62
N VAL A 10 -6.21 -12.17 21.77
CA VAL A 10 -6.61 -10.94 22.45
C VAL A 10 -6.29 -9.72 21.58
N PRO A 11 -7.00 -8.60 21.76
CA PRO A 11 -6.61 -7.34 21.14
C PRO A 11 -5.22 -6.88 21.63
N TRP A 12 -4.35 -6.50 20.71
CA TRP A 12 -3.07 -5.87 21.00
C TRP A 12 -3.16 -4.35 20.82
N THR A 13 -2.68 -3.61 21.80
CA THR A 13 -2.47 -2.16 21.70
C THR A 13 -1.12 -1.87 21.03
N ALA A 14 -0.90 -0.62 20.64
CA ALA A 14 0.38 -0.17 20.08
C ALA A 14 1.56 -0.31 21.07
N GLU A 15 1.31 -0.56 22.36
CA GLU A 15 2.35 -0.89 23.34
C GLU A 15 3.08 -2.21 23.01
N ARG A 16 2.47 -3.10 22.20
CA ARG A 16 3.10 -4.33 21.70
C ARG A 16 3.75 -4.17 20.32
N LEU A 17 4.04 -2.95 19.88
CA LEU A 17 4.67 -2.70 18.58
C LEU A 17 6.01 -3.44 18.46
N GLU A 18 6.86 -3.40 19.50
CA GLU A 18 8.16 -4.08 19.49
C GLU A 18 8.01 -5.59 19.29
N GLU A 19 7.04 -6.21 19.98
CA GLU A 19 6.74 -7.65 19.81
C GLU A 19 6.25 -7.97 18.40
N LEU A 20 5.44 -7.09 17.79
CA LEU A 20 5.00 -7.26 16.41
C LEU A 20 6.17 -7.13 15.42
N VAL A 21 7.10 -6.19 15.65
CA VAL A 21 8.32 -6.03 14.85
C VAL A 21 9.14 -7.31 14.89
N GLU A 22 9.38 -7.88 16.08
CA GLU A 22 10.12 -9.14 16.24
C GLU A 22 9.42 -10.32 15.57
N LEU A 23 8.10 -10.42 15.70
CA LEU A 23 7.29 -11.46 15.05
C LEU A 23 7.36 -11.35 13.52
N VAL A 24 7.25 -10.13 12.96
CA VAL A 24 7.36 -9.89 11.52
C VAL A 24 8.77 -10.18 11.02
N ALA A 25 9.80 -9.74 11.74
CA ALA A 25 11.19 -10.05 11.41
C ALA A 25 11.45 -11.57 11.38
N SER A 26 10.81 -12.33 12.28
CA SER A 26 10.95 -13.78 12.35
C SER A 26 10.17 -14.52 11.25
N SER A 27 9.03 -13.98 10.81
CA SER A 27 8.12 -14.65 9.87
C SER A 27 8.26 -14.19 8.42
N ALA A 28 8.79 -12.99 8.21
CA ALA A 28 8.93 -12.31 6.92
C ALA A 28 10.21 -11.47 6.85
N ALA A 29 11.34 -12.03 7.31
CA ALA A 29 12.64 -11.35 7.43
C ALA A 29 13.08 -10.56 6.18
N PHE A 30 12.69 -11.02 4.98
CA PHE A 30 13.07 -10.41 3.70
C PHE A 30 12.24 -9.18 3.34
N GLU A 31 11.19 -8.85 4.08
CA GLU A 31 10.34 -7.67 3.81
C GLU A 31 10.94 -6.37 4.35
N ASP A 32 11.89 -6.46 5.29
CA ASP A 32 12.61 -5.33 5.91
C ASP A 32 11.66 -4.21 6.39
N LEU A 33 10.53 -4.59 6.99
CA LEU A 33 9.54 -3.63 7.46
C LEU A 33 10.02 -2.91 8.72
N THR A 34 9.88 -1.59 8.70
CA THR A 34 10.17 -0.73 9.84
C THR A 34 9.02 -0.73 10.86
N GLY A 35 9.33 -0.32 12.09
CA GLY A 35 8.33 -0.12 13.12
C GLY A 35 7.26 0.91 12.73
N ASP A 36 7.64 1.97 12.02
CA ASP A 36 6.71 3.01 11.57
C ASP A 36 5.73 2.48 10.51
N GLU A 37 6.21 1.68 9.55
CA GLU A 37 5.34 1.04 8.54
C GLU A 37 4.31 0.10 9.21
N LEU A 38 4.76 -0.67 10.22
CA LEU A 38 3.87 -1.54 11.00
C LEU A 38 2.89 -0.73 11.86
N LEU A 39 3.35 0.36 12.50
CA LEU A 39 2.51 1.24 13.30
C LEU A 39 1.37 1.82 12.48
N THR A 40 1.70 2.36 11.30
CA THR A 40 0.72 2.96 10.38
C THR A 40 -0.30 1.93 9.90
N ALA A 41 0.16 0.77 9.43
CA ALA A 41 -0.75 -0.26 8.91
C ALA A 41 -1.67 -0.83 10.01
N CYS A 42 -1.16 -0.99 11.23
CA CYS A 42 -1.82 -1.75 12.28
C CYS A 42 -2.67 -0.90 13.24
N TRP A 43 -2.25 0.33 13.55
CA TRP A 43 -2.89 1.14 14.61
C TRP A 43 -3.25 2.57 14.23
N GLU A 44 -2.60 3.22 13.26
CA GLU A 44 -2.98 4.58 12.84
C GLU A 44 -4.23 4.61 11.94
N ARG A 45 -4.80 3.44 11.65
CA ARG A 45 -5.98 3.27 10.79
C ARG A 45 -7.06 2.49 11.52
N PRO A 46 -8.36 2.82 11.33
CA PRO A 46 -9.47 2.12 11.96
C PRO A 46 -9.37 0.60 11.77
N GLY A 47 -9.28 -0.14 12.87
CA GLY A 47 -8.94 -1.55 12.83
C GLY A 47 -8.76 -2.17 14.20
N VAL A 48 -8.30 -3.41 14.21
CA VAL A 48 -7.80 -4.11 15.39
C VAL A 48 -6.58 -4.93 15.00
N VAL A 49 -5.65 -5.06 15.94
CA VAL A 49 -4.64 -6.12 15.92
C VAL A 49 -5.09 -7.17 16.92
N LEU A 50 -5.26 -8.41 16.46
CA LEU A 50 -5.57 -9.57 17.28
C LEU A 50 -4.35 -10.47 17.28
N GLY A 51 -3.85 -10.86 18.45
CA GLY A 51 -2.74 -11.79 18.51
C GLY A 51 -2.78 -12.65 19.75
N ASP A 52 -1.96 -13.68 19.74
CA ASP A 52 -1.86 -14.59 20.87
C ASP A 52 -1.17 -13.92 22.07
N VAL A 53 -1.45 -14.43 23.26
CA VAL A 53 -0.85 -13.90 24.51
C VAL A 53 0.67 -14.11 24.60
N SER A 54 1.23 -15.09 23.88
CA SER A 54 2.66 -15.40 23.85
C SER A 54 3.46 -14.55 22.85
N GLY A 55 2.81 -13.75 22.01
CA GLY A 55 3.47 -12.90 21.01
C GLY A 55 3.87 -13.61 19.71
N LEU A 56 3.47 -14.87 19.50
CA LEU A 56 4.00 -15.70 18.40
C LEU A 56 3.11 -15.73 17.14
N ALA A 57 1.95 -15.08 17.17
CA ALA A 57 1.00 -15.04 16.07
C ALA A 57 0.09 -13.81 16.22
N ALA A 58 -0.08 -13.05 15.14
CA ALA A 58 -0.91 -11.86 15.10
C ALA A 58 -1.54 -11.62 13.72
N VAL A 59 -2.68 -10.94 13.71
CA VAL A 59 -3.37 -10.46 12.52
C VAL A 59 -3.84 -9.03 12.74
N ALA A 60 -3.60 -8.16 11.76
CA ALA A 60 -4.18 -6.83 11.71
C ALA A 60 -5.30 -6.79 10.68
N VAL A 61 -6.48 -6.33 11.09
CA VAL A 61 -7.66 -6.22 10.22
C VAL A 61 -8.34 -4.86 10.39
N GLY A 62 -8.78 -4.28 9.29
CA GLY A 62 -9.59 -3.08 9.26
C GLY A 62 -10.89 -3.28 8.48
N VAL A 63 -11.79 -2.31 8.57
CA VAL A 63 -12.96 -2.22 7.68
C VAL A 63 -12.94 -0.89 6.94
N GLY A 64 -13.44 -0.90 5.71
CA GLY A 64 -13.67 0.32 4.93
C GLY A 64 -14.76 0.12 3.89
N ARG A 65 -14.93 1.13 3.02
CA ARG A 65 -15.90 1.08 1.92
C ARG A 65 -15.19 0.71 0.63
N ASP A 66 -15.83 -0.13 -0.19
CA ASP A 66 -15.26 -0.62 -1.45
C ASP A 66 -15.51 0.30 -2.66
N GLY A 67 -15.78 1.58 -2.43
CA GLY A 67 -16.19 2.55 -3.44
C GLY A 67 -17.69 2.60 -3.70
N GLY A 68 -18.46 1.61 -3.22
CA GLY A 68 -19.92 1.66 -3.11
C GLY A 68 -20.41 1.81 -1.67
N ASP A 69 -21.60 1.27 -1.39
CA ASP A 69 -22.16 1.17 -0.03
C ASP A 69 -21.75 -0.12 0.70
N GLY A 70 -20.94 -0.98 0.06
CA GLY A 70 -20.44 -2.20 0.65
C GLY A 70 -19.35 -1.94 1.69
N VAL A 71 -19.45 -2.59 2.85
CA VAL A 71 -18.37 -2.63 3.83
C VAL A 71 -17.50 -3.87 3.54
N VAL A 72 -16.20 -3.65 3.45
CA VAL A 72 -15.19 -4.68 3.23
C VAL A 72 -14.25 -4.75 4.42
N GLY A 73 -14.00 -5.96 4.92
CA GLY A 73 -12.90 -6.24 5.83
C GLY A 73 -11.62 -6.42 5.04
N VAL A 74 -10.51 -5.86 5.51
CA VAL A 74 -9.19 -6.03 4.89
C VAL A 74 -8.20 -6.48 5.93
N VAL A 75 -7.63 -7.66 5.71
CA VAL A 75 -6.48 -8.14 6.46
C VAL A 75 -5.24 -7.44 5.92
N ARG A 76 -4.61 -6.64 6.78
CA ARG A 76 -3.43 -5.82 6.45
C ARG A 76 -2.12 -6.55 6.72
N LEU A 77 -2.13 -7.45 7.70
CA LEU A 77 -0.98 -8.24 8.13
C LEU A 77 -1.47 -9.56 8.72
N ILE A 78 -0.78 -10.65 8.38
CA ILE A 78 -0.86 -11.93 9.10
C ILE A 78 0.58 -12.35 9.35
N ALA A 79 0.94 -12.56 10.61
CA ALA A 79 2.26 -13.01 10.99
C ALA A 79 2.13 -14.19 11.95
N VAL A 80 2.86 -15.27 11.66
CA VAL A 80 2.93 -16.47 12.51
C VAL A 80 4.40 -16.87 12.60
N HIS A 81 4.92 -16.93 13.82
CA HIS A 81 6.29 -17.32 14.10
C HIS A 81 6.59 -18.70 13.47
N PRO A 82 7.78 -18.91 12.86
CA PRO A 82 8.13 -20.17 12.19
C PRO A 82 7.80 -21.43 12.99
N ASP A 83 8.08 -21.45 14.30
CA ASP A 83 7.81 -22.59 15.21
C ASP A 83 6.31 -22.89 15.40
N ARG A 84 5.42 -21.98 14.98
CA ARG A 84 3.96 -22.12 15.07
C ARG A 84 3.30 -22.26 13.69
N GLN A 85 4.07 -22.16 12.61
CA GLN A 85 3.53 -22.35 11.26
C GLN A 85 3.11 -23.80 11.03
N ARG A 86 2.18 -24.00 10.08
CA ARG A 86 1.61 -25.32 9.73
C ARG A 86 0.87 -26.04 10.89
N LEU A 87 0.60 -25.33 11.99
CA LEU A 87 -0.21 -25.83 13.13
C LEU A 87 -1.64 -25.27 13.15
N GLY A 88 -2.08 -24.59 12.08
CA GLY A 88 -3.45 -24.04 11.97
C GLY A 88 -3.63 -22.60 12.48
N TRP A 89 -2.59 -21.96 13.03
CA TRP A 89 -2.65 -20.58 13.53
C TRP A 89 -3.11 -19.56 12.48
N GLY A 90 -2.62 -19.67 11.24
CA GLY A 90 -3.04 -18.78 10.16
C GLY A 90 -4.55 -18.82 9.91
N SER A 91 -5.14 -20.03 9.89
CA SER A 91 -6.58 -20.21 9.71
C SER A 91 -7.37 -19.60 10.88
N VAL A 92 -6.93 -19.85 12.12
CA VAL A 92 -7.58 -19.30 13.32
C VAL A 92 -7.54 -17.77 13.31
N LEU A 93 -6.39 -17.18 13.00
CA LEU A 93 -6.25 -15.71 12.94
C LEU A 93 -7.17 -15.10 11.89
N VAL A 94 -7.21 -15.66 10.67
CA VAL A 94 -8.09 -15.16 9.61
C VAL A 94 -9.57 -15.31 9.98
N GLU A 95 -9.94 -16.38 10.69
CA GLU A 95 -11.31 -16.56 11.18
C GLU A 95 -11.68 -15.52 12.25
N GLN A 96 -10.77 -15.20 13.17
CA GLN A 96 -10.98 -14.13 14.16
C GLN A 96 -11.09 -12.75 13.48
N ALA A 97 -10.25 -12.48 12.47
CA ALA A 97 -10.35 -11.27 11.67
C ALA A 97 -11.68 -11.18 10.91
N ALA A 98 -12.14 -12.29 10.32
CA ALA A 98 -13.43 -12.40 9.65
C ALA A 98 -14.61 -12.12 10.60
N ALA A 99 -14.58 -12.69 11.81
CA ALA A 99 -15.60 -12.44 12.83
C ALA A 99 -15.65 -10.97 13.23
N TRP A 100 -14.49 -10.38 13.55
CA TRP A 100 -14.40 -8.96 13.92
C TRP A 100 -14.90 -8.01 12.81
N ALA A 101 -14.62 -8.33 11.55
CA ALA A 101 -15.06 -7.56 10.39
C ALA A 101 -16.58 -7.71 10.16
N ARG A 102 -17.12 -8.92 10.28
CA ARG A 102 -18.57 -9.20 10.15
C ARG A 102 -19.38 -8.44 11.19
N ASP A 103 -18.89 -8.37 12.43
CA ASP A 103 -19.53 -7.60 13.51
C ASP A 103 -19.59 -6.09 13.21
N ARG A 104 -18.80 -5.62 12.25
CA ARG A 104 -18.79 -4.24 11.73
C ARG A 104 -19.50 -4.08 10.39
N GLY A 105 -20.26 -5.09 9.98
CA GLY A 105 -21.08 -5.08 8.77
C GLY A 105 -20.33 -5.45 7.50
N ALA A 106 -19.08 -5.92 7.58
CA ALA A 106 -18.38 -6.39 6.39
C ALA A 106 -19.06 -7.62 5.80
N THR A 107 -19.32 -7.59 4.49
CA THR A 107 -19.94 -8.71 3.74
C THR A 107 -18.92 -9.56 3.00
N ARG A 108 -17.67 -9.08 2.94
CA ARG A 108 -16.52 -9.82 2.42
C ARG A 108 -15.24 -9.42 3.14
N LEU A 109 -14.26 -10.31 3.08
CA LEU A 109 -12.90 -10.14 3.61
C LEU A 109 -11.91 -10.24 2.46
N GLU A 110 -10.90 -9.38 2.48
CA GLU A 110 -9.83 -9.36 1.49
C GLU A 110 -8.46 -9.43 2.16
N LEU A 111 -7.50 -10.04 1.46
CA LEU A 111 -6.10 -10.10 1.88
C LEU A 111 -5.29 -9.02 1.13
N GLY A 112 -4.95 -7.93 1.82
CA GLY A 112 -4.22 -6.78 1.28
C GLY A 112 -5.03 -5.85 0.37
N GLY A 113 -4.33 -4.86 -0.21
CA GLY A 113 -4.68 -4.22 -1.49
C GLY A 113 -5.80 -3.19 -1.59
N VAL A 114 -6.83 -3.18 -0.72
CA VAL A 114 -8.06 -2.41 -1.01
C VAL A 114 -8.28 -1.15 -0.17
N LEU A 115 -7.64 -1.05 0.99
CA LEU A 115 -7.69 0.18 1.78
C LEU A 115 -6.40 0.98 1.60
N PRO A 116 -6.45 2.32 1.80
CA PRO A 116 -5.26 3.16 1.84
C PRO A 116 -4.19 2.57 2.77
N PHE A 117 -2.92 2.79 2.38
CA PHE A 117 -1.75 2.32 3.12
C PHE A 117 -1.60 0.79 3.27
N PRO A 118 -1.71 0.00 2.19
CA PRO A 118 -1.48 -1.44 2.28
C PRO A 118 0.03 -1.76 2.38
N LEU A 119 0.42 -2.66 3.28
CA LEU A 119 1.79 -3.20 3.33
C LEU A 119 2.13 -4.06 2.11
N TRP A 120 1.10 -4.70 1.53
CA TRP A 120 1.18 -5.48 0.30
C TRP A 120 -0.06 -5.22 -0.56
N PRO A 121 0.08 -5.13 -1.90
CA PRO A 121 -1.05 -4.93 -2.81
C PRO A 121 -1.97 -6.16 -2.89
N GLY A 122 -1.53 -7.30 -2.36
CA GLY A 122 -2.26 -8.57 -2.30
C GLY A 122 -1.38 -9.65 -1.66
N VAL A 123 -1.72 -10.91 -1.90
CA VAL A 123 -0.93 -12.06 -1.47
C VAL A 123 0.20 -12.31 -2.47
N ASP A 124 1.45 -12.38 -2.02
CA ASP A 124 2.56 -12.77 -2.90
C ASP A 124 2.37 -14.20 -3.38
N VAL A 125 2.41 -14.39 -4.70
CA VAL A 125 2.28 -15.70 -5.36
C VAL A 125 3.40 -16.67 -4.93
N GLY A 126 4.56 -16.15 -4.51
CA GLY A 126 5.66 -16.95 -3.97
C GLY A 126 5.50 -17.33 -2.49
N SER A 127 4.47 -16.85 -1.80
CA SER A 127 4.27 -17.07 -0.37
C SER A 127 3.33 -18.25 -0.07
N GLY A 128 3.51 -18.88 1.08
CA GLY A 128 2.57 -19.90 1.59
C GLY A 128 1.19 -19.36 1.99
N LEU A 129 0.97 -18.04 1.95
CA LEU A 129 -0.33 -17.43 2.25
C LEU A 129 -1.38 -17.74 1.17
N GLY A 130 -0.97 -17.99 -0.08
CA GLY A 130 -1.90 -18.43 -1.13
C GLY A 130 -2.53 -19.79 -0.80
N GLU A 131 -1.71 -20.77 -0.41
CA GLU A 131 -2.17 -22.09 0.02
C GLU A 131 -3.11 -21.99 1.24
N LEU A 132 -2.79 -21.11 2.19
CA LEU A 132 -3.66 -20.83 3.33
C LEU A 132 -5.00 -20.26 2.87
N ALA A 133 -4.98 -19.24 2.02
CA ALA A 133 -6.18 -18.57 1.52
C ALA A 133 -7.11 -19.55 0.79
N ASP A 134 -6.55 -20.39 -0.08
CA ASP A 134 -7.28 -21.44 -0.80
C ASP A 134 -7.89 -22.45 0.19
N SER A 135 -7.11 -22.89 1.19
CA SER A 135 -7.57 -23.89 2.18
C SER A 135 -8.73 -23.40 3.05
N ILE A 136 -8.88 -22.08 3.22
CA ILE A 136 -9.95 -21.46 4.01
C ILE A 136 -11.02 -20.78 3.14
N GLY A 137 -11.03 -21.07 1.83
CA GLY A 137 -12.12 -20.74 0.91
C GLY A 137 -12.13 -19.29 0.43
N PHE A 138 -10.96 -18.69 0.19
CA PHE A 138 -10.86 -17.44 -0.58
C PHE A 138 -10.85 -17.76 -2.07
N ASP A 139 -11.49 -16.90 -2.85
CA ASP A 139 -11.36 -16.87 -4.30
C ASP A 139 -10.15 -16.01 -4.69
N SER A 140 -9.31 -16.53 -5.56
CA SER A 140 -8.16 -15.82 -6.14
C SER A 140 -8.56 -15.05 -7.40
N GLY A 141 -8.23 -13.75 -7.44
CA GLY A 141 -8.41 -12.88 -8.61
C GLY A 141 -7.20 -12.85 -9.54
N SER A 142 -7.16 -11.83 -10.41
CA SER A 142 -6.00 -11.57 -11.25
C SER A 142 -4.79 -11.15 -10.42
N ALA A 143 -3.60 -11.45 -10.95
CA ALA A 143 -2.35 -11.05 -10.34
C ALA A 143 -1.87 -9.71 -10.91
N GLY A 144 -1.45 -8.79 -10.04
CA GLY A 144 -0.68 -7.61 -10.40
C GLY A 144 0.82 -7.89 -10.36
N GLN A 145 1.60 -7.22 -11.22
CA GLN A 145 3.05 -7.32 -11.27
C GLN A 145 3.67 -6.07 -10.67
N SER A 146 4.47 -6.20 -9.63
CA SER A 146 5.33 -5.11 -9.16
C SER A 146 6.42 -4.81 -10.19
N LEU A 147 6.67 -3.52 -10.41
CA LEU A 147 7.67 -3.02 -11.35
C LEU A 147 8.65 -2.11 -10.62
N MET A 148 9.95 -2.34 -10.81
CA MET A 148 11.03 -1.55 -10.21
C MET A 148 11.67 -0.66 -11.27
N VAL A 149 11.64 0.66 -11.09
CA VAL A 149 12.31 1.66 -11.92
C VAL A 149 13.68 1.96 -11.30
N PRO A 150 14.79 1.92 -12.06
CA PRO A 150 16.09 2.36 -11.56
C PRO A 150 16.06 3.82 -11.12
N VAL A 151 16.57 4.16 -9.92
CA VAL A 151 16.59 5.57 -9.47
C VAL A 151 17.48 6.47 -10.33
N ALA A 152 18.29 5.91 -11.22
CA ALA A 152 19.04 6.68 -12.22
C ALA A 152 18.15 7.27 -13.32
N PHE A 153 16.87 6.88 -13.41
CA PHE A 153 15.93 7.42 -14.39
C PHE A 153 15.79 8.94 -14.27
N ARG A 154 15.87 9.66 -15.39
CA ARG A 154 15.74 11.11 -15.45
C ARG A 154 14.85 11.49 -16.63
N SER A 155 14.08 12.54 -16.41
CA SER A 155 13.33 13.23 -17.45
C SER A 155 13.37 14.72 -17.14
N ASP A 156 13.47 15.52 -18.19
CA ASP A 156 13.30 16.97 -18.11
C ASP A 156 11.81 17.31 -17.98
N ASP A 157 11.55 18.50 -17.46
CA ASP A 157 10.21 19.06 -17.41
C ASP A 157 9.71 19.39 -18.83
N PRO A 158 8.47 19.02 -19.18
CA PRO A 158 7.88 19.41 -20.46
C PRO A 158 7.74 20.93 -20.61
N SER A 159 7.73 21.43 -21.84
CA SER A 159 7.51 22.85 -22.10
C SER A 159 6.22 23.36 -21.46
N GLY A 160 6.33 24.46 -20.71
CA GLY A 160 5.22 25.10 -20.01
C GLY A 160 4.74 24.36 -18.75
N VAL A 161 5.50 23.35 -18.28
CA VAL A 161 5.22 22.61 -17.04
C VAL A 161 6.42 22.75 -16.12
N THR A 162 6.17 22.92 -14.82
CA THR A 162 7.20 22.83 -13.78
C THR A 162 6.87 21.67 -12.85
N VAL A 163 7.84 20.78 -12.60
CA VAL A 163 7.68 19.68 -11.66
C VAL A 163 8.56 19.88 -10.45
N ARG A 164 7.96 19.87 -9.25
CA ARG A 164 8.67 20.16 -8.00
C ARG A 164 8.03 19.50 -6.79
N ARG A 165 8.84 19.38 -5.73
CA ARG A 165 8.37 18.94 -4.42
C ARG A 165 7.39 19.94 -3.84
N VAL A 166 6.30 19.43 -3.28
CA VAL A 166 5.20 20.20 -2.70
C VAL A 166 5.54 20.47 -1.25
N VAL A 167 6.18 21.61 -0.98
CA VAL A 167 6.61 22.02 0.36
C VAL A 167 6.19 23.44 0.73
N ARG A 168 5.71 24.23 -0.24
CA ARG A 168 5.20 25.59 0.02
C ARG A 168 3.71 25.52 0.29
N ASP A 169 3.23 26.33 1.23
CA ASP A 169 1.83 26.33 1.65
C ASP A 169 0.84 26.48 0.48
N ASP A 170 1.12 27.34 -0.49
CA ASP A 170 0.28 27.51 -1.68
C ASP A 170 0.22 26.24 -2.55
N ASP A 171 1.33 25.50 -2.65
CA ASP A 171 1.38 24.24 -3.41
C ASP A 171 0.64 23.14 -2.66
N VAL A 172 0.83 23.07 -1.34
CA VAL A 172 0.13 22.12 -0.46
C VAL A 172 -1.36 22.34 -0.62
N LEU A 173 -1.83 23.58 -0.51
CA LEU A 173 -3.23 23.93 -0.70
C LEU A 173 -3.72 23.55 -2.11
N ALA A 174 -2.97 23.89 -3.16
CA ALA A 174 -3.35 23.58 -4.53
C ALA A 174 -3.48 22.06 -4.77
N VAL A 175 -2.52 21.27 -4.29
CA VAL A 175 -2.51 19.81 -4.42
C VAL A 175 -3.59 19.14 -3.58
N THR A 176 -3.83 19.61 -2.35
CA THR A 176 -4.93 19.14 -1.50
C THR A 176 -6.28 19.39 -2.16
N LEU A 177 -6.52 20.60 -2.67
CA LEU A 177 -7.77 20.94 -3.36
C LEU A 177 -7.96 20.15 -4.65
N ALA A 178 -6.91 20.05 -5.49
CA ALA A 178 -6.95 19.28 -6.72
C ALA A 178 -7.25 17.80 -6.46
N THR A 179 -6.61 17.21 -5.44
CA THR A 179 -6.87 15.83 -5.04
C THR A 179 -8.30 15.63 -4.56
N ALA A 180 -8.79 16.48 -3.66
CA ALA A 180 -10.15 16.38 -3.14
C ALA A 180 -11.21 16.50 -4.25
N GLN A 181 -10.96 17.32 -5.27
CA GLN A 181 -11.89 17.54 -6.38
C GLN A 181 -11.84 16.43 -7.45
N ALA A 182 -10.65 16.01 -7.87
CA ALA A 182 -10.48 15.11 -9.02
C ALA A 182 -10.28 13.64 -8.62
N TRP A 183 -9.67 13.40 -7.45
CA TRP A 183 -9.28 12.06 -6.99
C TRP A 183 -9.51 11.88 -5.48
N PRO A 184 -10.74 12.04 -4.98
CA PRO A 184 -11.02 12.06 -3.54
C PRO A 184 -10.58 10.78 -2.82
N HIS A 185 -10.55 9.63 -3.52
CA HIS A 185 -10.08 8.35 -2.99
C HIS A 185 -8.57 8.32 -2.66
N LEU A 186 -7.78 9.25 -3.20
CA LEU A 186 -6.35 9.40 -2.94
C LEU A 186 -6.05 10.40 -1.82
N SER A 187 -7.06 11.08 -1.26
CA SER A 187 -6.87 12.21 -0.34
C SER A 187 -6.03 11.85 0.88
N ASP A 188 -6.30 10.71 1.51
CA ASP A 188 -5.55 10.25 2.68
C ASP A 188 -4.07 10.03 2.35
N GLU A 189 -3.80 9.35 1.23
CA GLU A 189 -2.44 9.00 0.82
C GLU A 189 -1.64 10.23 0.35
N VAL A 190 -2.28 11.15 -0.35
CA VAL A 190 -1.66 12.43 -0.73
C VAL A 190 -1.43 13.31 0.50
N ALA A 191 -2.38 13.38 1.44
CA ALA A 191 -2.19 14.15 2.68
C ALA A 191 -0.97 13.66 3.46
N ARG A 192 -0.83 12.34 3.63
CA ARG A 192 0.34 11.75 4.28
C ARG A 192 1.64 12.03 3.50
N ALA A 193 1.60 11.93 2.16
CA ALA A 193 2.77 12.27 1.33
C ALA A 193 3.21 13.72 1.49
N LEU A 194 2.26 14.65 1.66
CA LEU A 194 2.53 16.07 1.92
C LEU A 194 3.17 16.26 3.31
N GLU A 195 2.62 15.61 4.34
CA GLU A 195 3.18 15.63 5.71
C GLU A 195 4.62 15.09 5.76
N HIS A 196 4.91 14.04 4.98
CA HIS A 196 6.23 13.43 4.91
C HIS A 196 7.19 14.14 3.94
N GLY A 197 6.71 15.11 3.16
CA GLY A 197 7.51 15.79 2.14
C GLY A 197 7.91 14.89 0.97
N THR A 198 7.13 13.86 0.66
CA THR A 198 7.38 12.89 -0.42
C THR A 198 6.42 13.04 -1.61
N CYS A 199 5.69 14.15 -1.67
CA CYS A 199 4.79 14.51 -2.76
C CYS A 199 5.45 15.48 -3.76
N HIS A 200 5.35 15.17 -5.05
CA HIS A 200 5.71 16.06 -6.16
C HIS A 200 4.46 16.46 -6.95
N GLY A 201 4.39 17.73 -7.32
CA GLY A 201 3.33 18.28 -8.16
C GLY A 201 3.89 18.73 -9.51
N ALA A 202 3.14 18.47 -10.57
CA ALA A 202 3.35 19.07 -11.87
C ALA A 202 2.38 20.23 -12.05
N PHE A 203 2.91 21.41 -12.33
CA PHE A 203 2.15 22.65 -12.43
C PHE A 203 2.30 23.26 -13.82
N GLY A 204 1.23 23.84 -14.36
CA GLY A 204 1.29 24.63 -15.58
C GLY A 204 0.04 25.48 -15.76
N PRO A 205 0.01 26.37 -16.77
CA PRO A 205 -1.07 27.34 -16.94
C PRO A 205 -2.38 26.68 -17.37
N ASP A 206 -3.49 27.13 -16.78
CA ASP A 206 -4.85 26.92 -17.28
C ASP A 206 -5.18 27.85 -18.45
N GLU A 207 -6.43 27.80 -18.93
CA GLU A 207 -6.92 28.66 -20.03
C GLU A 207 -6.86 30.16 -19.70
N ASN A 208 -6.82 30.52 -18.41
CA ASN A 208 -6.74 31.89 -17.91
C ASN A 208 -5.29 32.30 -17.55
N GLY A 209 -4.32 31.41 -17.72
CA GLY A 209 -2.91 31.63 -17.37
C GLY A 209 -2.57 31.42 -15.90
N ASN A 210 -3.49 30.89 -15.08
CA ASN A 210 -3.22 30.54 -13.69
C ASN A 210 -2.48 29.20 -13.60
N ASP A 211 -1.50 29.10 -12.70
CA ASP A 211 -0.79 27.84 -12.48
C ASP A 211 -1.70 26.83 -11.76
N VAL A 212 -1.93 25.68 -12.38
CA VAL A 212 -2.82 24.63 -11.87
C VAL A 212 -2.11 23.28 -11.81
N VAL A 213 -2.60 22.40 -10.94
CA VAL A 213 -2.06 21.04 -10.79
C VAL A 213 -2.45 20.19 -12.00
N LEU A 214 -1.46 19.74 -12.74
CA LEU A 214 -1.59 18.88 -13.93
C LEU A 214 -1.32 17.40 -13.62
N GLY A 215 -0.68 17.11 -12.50
CA GLY A 215 -0.38 15.76 -12.04
C GLY A 215 0.28 15.75 -10.67
N ILE A 216 0.22 14.60 -10.01
CA ILE A 216 0.75 14.33 -8.68
C ILE A 216 1.51 13.02 -8.74
N GLY A 217 2.71 13.00 -8.16
CA GLY A 217 3.51 11.79 -7.98
C GLY A 217 4.07 11.77 -6.57
N CYS A 218 3.64 10.80 -5.79
CA CYS A 218 4.13 10.58 -4.44
C CYS A 218 5.01 9.34 -4.39
N HIS A 219 5.84 9.27 -3.35
CA HIS A 219 6.56 8.05 -3.00
C HIS A 219 6.63 7.86 -1.49
N SER A 220 7.03 6.68 -1.06
CA SER A 220 7.34 6.39 0.35
C SER A 220 6.24 6.76 1.34
N VAL A 221 4.99 6.67 0.87
CA VAL A 221 3.79 6.99 1.66
C VAL A 221 3.51 5.90 2.67
N THR A 222 3.56 4.65 2.18
CA THR A 222 3.27 3.44 2.98
C THR A 222 4.50 2.62 3.24
N ARG A 223 5.35 2.42 2.23
CA ARG A 223 6.62 1.71 2.34
C ARG A 223 7.73 2.50 1.67
N ALA A 224 8.94 2.42 2.22
CA ALA A 224 10.10 3.00 1.57
C ALA A 224 10.19 2.56 0.09
N THR A 225 10.66 3.45 -0.80
CA THR A 225 10.76 3.27 -2.27
C THR A 225 9.45 3.15 -3.07
N TRP A 226 8.31 2.88 -2.43
CA TRP A 226 7.06 2.67 -3.16
C TRP A 226 6.56 3.95 -3.84
N ILE A 227 6.22 3.84 -5.11
CA ILE A 227 5.56 4.86 -5.91
C ILE A 227 4.07 4.78 -5.65
N GLY A 228 3.45 5.92 -5.33
CA GLY A 228 2.01 6.01 -5.14
C GLY A 228 1.63 6.95 -4.02
N PRO A 229 0.52 7.71 -4.16
CA PRO A 229 -0.32 7.83 -5.35
C PRO A 229 0.39 8.47 -6.56
N PHE A 230 -0.05 8.14 -7.79
CA PHE A 230 0.55 8.65 -9.02
C PHE A 230 -0.51 8.89 -10.10
N VAL A 231 -0.74 10.15 -10.46
CA VAL A 231 -1.82 10.56 -11.37
C VAL A 231 -1.41 11.74 -12.25
N VAL A 232 -1.93 11.75 -13.47
CA VAL A 232 -1.87 12.90 -14.39
C VAL A 232 -3.27 13.18 -14.89
N VAL A 233 -3.67 14.46 -14.88
CA VAL A 233 -4.97 14.91 -15.39
C VAL A 233 -5.16 14.37 -16.81
N PRO A 234 -6.29 13.70 -17.13
CA PRO A 234 -6.47 13.02 -18.41
C PRO A 234 -6.13 13.85 -19.65
N ALA A 235 -6.55 15.12 -19.69
CA ALA A 235 -6.27 16.04 -20.79
C ALA A 235 -4.78 16.39 -20.98
N HIS A 236 -3.94 16.15 -19.97
CA HIS A 236 -2.51 16.43 -19.98
C HIS A 236 -1.64 15.18 -20.06
N ARG A 237 -2.24 13.99 -20.20
CA ARG A 237 -1.50 12.73 -20.41
C ARG A 237 -0.75 12.75 -21.74
N ARG A 238 0.25 11.86 -21.85
CA ARG A 238 1.11 11.72 -23.06
C ARG A 238 1.91 12.97 -23.44
N ARG A 239 2.12 13.90 -22.50
CA ARG A 239 2.91 15.14 -22.66
C ARG A 239 4.25 15.13 -21.91
N GLY A 240 4.70 13.97 -21.42
CA GLY A 240 5.94 13.84 -20.64
C GLY A 240 5.82 14.14 -19.15
N ILE A 241 4.68 14.65 -18.66
CA ILE A 241 4.46 15.01 -17.25
C ILE A 241 4.71 13.84 -16.30
N GLY A 242 4.21 12.64 -16.62
CA GLY A 242 4.45 11.45 -15.81
C GLY A 242 5.95 11.11 -15.69
N HIS A 243 6.71 11.18 -16.77
CA HIS A 243 8.15 10.91 -16.70
C HIS A 243 8.90 11.99 -15.90
N ALA A 244 8.49 13.26 -15.99
CA ALA A 244 9.07 14.31 -15.16
C ALA A 244 8.80 14.11 -13.66
N LEU A 245 7.55 13.74 -13.29
CA LEU A 245 7.19 13.35 -11.91
C LEU A 245 8.00 12.15 -11.42
N LEU A 246 8.07 11.08 -12.21
CA LEU A 246 8.88 9.90 -11.89
C LEU A 246 10.36 10.25 -11.75
N GLY A 247 10.88 11.16 -12.58
CA GLY A 247 12.25 11.67 -12.48
C GLY A 247 12.52 12.40 -11.15
N GLN A 248 11.57 13.17 -10.62
CA GLN A 248 11.71 13.80 -9.29
C GLN A 248 11.69 12.74 -8.18
N ILE A 249 10.77 11.77 -8.24
CA ILE A 249 10.72 10.64 -7.29
C ILE A 249 12.06 9.89 -7.28
N CYS A 250 12.58 9.54 -8.46
CA CYS A 250 13.87 8.84 -8.58
C CYS A 250 15.04 9.69 -8.06
N ARG A 251 15.00 11.02 -8.19
CA ARG A 251 16.00 11.90 -7.56
C ARG A 251 15.96 11.83 -6.04
N ASP A 252 14.78 11.90 -5.45
CA ASP A 252 14.59 11.83 -3.99
C ASP A 252 15.09 10.51 -3.43
N LEU A 253 14.71 9.40 -4.07
CA LEU A 253 15.13 8.06 -3.65
C LEU A 253 16.63 7.82 -3.87
N MET A 254 17.24 8.40 -4.91
CA MET A 254 18.70 8.36 -5.07
C MET A 254 19.42 9.13 -3.96
N ILE A 255 18.91 10.29 -3.56
CA ILE A 255 19.48 11.09 -2.45
C ILE A 255 19.37 10.32 -1.12
N ALA A 256 18.28 9.56 -0.94
CA ALA A 256 18.08 8.65 0.18
C ALA A 256 18.80 7.29 0.02
N GLU A 257 19.74 7.19 -0.93
CA GLU A 257 20.61 6.03 -1.15
C GLU A 257 19.90 4.73 -1.57
N PHE A 258 18.65 4.80 -2.00
CA PHE A 258 17.97 3.66 -2.63
C PHE A 258 18.44 3.44 -4.06
N HIS A 259 18.22 2.23 -4.59
CA HIS A 259 18.61 1.85 -5.95
C HIS A 259 17.44 1.75 -6.93
N PHE A 260 16.21 1.65 -6.42
CA PHE A 260 15.01 1.56 -7.23
C PHE A 260 13.85 2.34 -6.60
N ALA A 261 12.86 2.65 -7.43
CA ALA A 261 11.51 3.04 -7.04
C ALA A 261 10.56 1.90 -7.46
N GLU A 262 9.71 1.41 -6.56
CA GLU A 262 8.82 0.28 -6.84
C GLU A 262 7.38 0.74 -7.03
N ALA A 263 6.75 0.39 -8.15
CA ALA A 263 5.30 0.45 -8.29
C ALA A 263 4.72 -0.91 -7.90
N PRO A 264 4.04 -1.05 -6.74
CA PRO A 264 3.59 -2.34 -6.24
C PRO A 264 2.35 -2.84 -6.99
N GLY A 265 2.34 -4.13 -7.37
CA GLY A 265 1.13 -4.83 -7.83
C GLY A 265 0.40 -4.19 -9.01
N VAL A 266 1.13 -3.69 -10.02
CA VAL A 266 0.55 -3.01 -11.18
C VAL A 266 -0.39 -3.93 -11.96
N VAL A 267 -1.64 -3.51 -12.11
CA VAL A 267 -2.69 -4.17 -12.91
C VAL A 267 -3.13 -3.34 -14.11
N ASP A 268 -2.87 -2.03 -14.12
CA ASP A 268 -3.19 -1.15 -15.23
C ASP A 268 -2.11 -1.26 -16.32
N GLU A 269 -2.49 -1.75 -17.50
CA GLU A 269 -1.56 -1.98 -18.61
C GLU A 269 -0.88 -0.68 -19.06
N GLY A 270 -1.62 0.44 -19.11
CA GLY A 270 -1.08 1.73 -19.54
C GLY A 270 -0.02 2.29 -18.58
N PHE A 271 -0.22 2.13 -17.27
CA PHE A 271 0.75 2.48 -16.25
C PHE A 271 1.94 1.53 -16.26
N GLY A 272 1.70 0.23 -16.50
CA GLY A 272 2.76 -0.75 -16.71
C GLY A 272 3.67 -0.39 -17.89
N GLU A 273 3.09 -0.10 -19.07
CA GLU A 273 3.82 0.35 -20.25
C GLU A 273 4.61 1.64 -20.01
N PHE A 274 4.02 2.59 -19.27
CA PHE A 274 4.69 3.83 -18.86
C PHE A 274 5.95 3.54 -18.03
N LEU A 275 5.87 2.66 -17.04
CA LEU A 275 7.02 2.30 -16.20
C LEU A 275 8.07 1.50 -16.99
N LEU A 276 7.65 0.59 -17.86
CA LEU A 276 8.55 -0.15 -18.75
C LEU A 276 9.32 0.78 -19.69
N ALA A 277 8.68 1.84 -20.20
CA ALA A 277 9.34 2.88 -20.99
C ALA A 277 10.38 3.68 -20.19
N ALA A 278 10.24 3.73 -18.86
CA ALA A 278 11.23 4.28 -17.93
C ALA A 278 12.34 3.29 -17.54
N GLY A 279 12.38 2.10 -18.17
CA GLY A 279 13.37 1.07 -17.90
C GLY A 279 13.04 0.17 -16.71
N ALA A 280 11.77 0.11 -16.30
CA ALA A 280 11.37 -0.75 -15.19
C ALA A 280 11.54 -2.24 -15.51
N THR A 281 11.78 -3.03 -14.47
CA THR A 281 11.82 -4.50 -14.51
C THR A 281 10.85 -5.10 -13.51
N GLY A 282 10.26 -6.25 -13.83
CA GLY A 282 9.37 -6.97 -12.91
C GLY A 282 10.11 -7.52 -11.69
N SER A 283 9.50 -7.41 -10.51
CA SER A 283 9.99 -8.01 -9.25
C SER A 283 9.08 -9.17 -8.79
N ARG A 284 7.97 -8.84 -8.12
CA ARG A 284 7.05 -9.77 -7.46
C ARG A 284 5.65 -9.72 -8.07
N ARG A 285 4.89 -10.80 -7.89
CA ARG A 285 3.50 -10.88 -8.33
C ARG A 285 2.59 -11.07 -7.13
N PHE A 286 1.48 -10.34 -7.13
CA PHE A 286 0.52 -10.38 -6.04
C PHE A 286 -0.86 -10.69 -6.56
N THR A 287 -1.53 -11.67 -5.97
CA THR A 287 -2.93 -12.03 -6.25
C THR A 287 -3.84 -11.41 -5.21
N ARG A 288 -4.97 -10.88 -5.66
CA ARG A 288 -6.04 -10.48 -4.76
C ARG A 288 -6.80 -11.73 -4.31
N HIS A 289 -7.02 -11.89 -3.01
CA HIS A 289 -7.85 -12.97 -2.46
C HIS A 289 -9.04 -12.36 -1.75
N THR A 290 -10.25 -12.81 -2.11
CA THR A 290 -11.52 -12.33 -1.53
C THR A 290 -12.36 -13.49 -1.03
N LYS A 291 -13.03 -13.32 0.11
CA LYS A 291 -13.96 -14.30 0.68
C LYS A 291 -15.23 -13.63 1.15
N HIS A 292 -16.39 -14.18 0.80
CA HIS A 292 -17.67 -13.73 1.34
C HIS A 292 -17.82 -14.14 2.82
N LEU A 293 -18.33 -13.23 3.65
CA LEU A 293 -18.46 -13.40 5.11
C LEU A 293 -19.86 -13.81 5.56
#